data_AF-A0ABD2HCF5-F1
#
_entry.id   AF-A0ABD2HCF5-F1
#
_cell.length_a   1.000
_cell.length_b   1.000
_cell.length_c   1.000
_cell.angle_alpha   90.00
_cell.angle_beta   90.00
_cell.angle_gamma   90.00
#
_symmetry.space_group_name_H-M   'P 1'
#
loop_
_entity.id
_entity.type
_entity.pdbx_description
1 polymer ?
#
loop_
_entity_poly.entity_id
_entity_poly.type
_entity_poly.pdbx_seq_one_letter_code
_entity_poly.pdbx_strand_id
1 'polypeptide(L)'
;MGNAMKLATLGRVNIATQLGHRIAVRKHNEVDKNRHILCKIIDCVKFCGAFELALRGHDETDSPVNPGIFRGLVDLVSSLDTVLEEHLKTATIFKGTSKTVQNELLDCMLSVLRDYILEEVNSADFIAIQADEKLLEKISSSLPTV
;
A
#
# COMPACT_ATOMS: atom_id res chain seq x y z
N MET A 1 12.35 56.38 -28.47
CA MET A 1 11.23 55.43 -28.31
C MET A 1 11.66 53.95 -28.16
N GLY A 2 12.91 53.64 -27.78
CA GLY A 2 13.42 52.24 -27.76
C GLY A 2 13.24 51.45 -26.45
N ASN A 3 12.89 52.12 -25.33
CA ASN A 3 12.90 51.47 -24.01
C ASN A 3 11.52 50.95 -23.55
N ALA A 4 10.41 51.51 -24.06
CA ALA A 4 9.05 51.11 -23.69
C ALA A 4 8.67 49.72 -24.24
N MET A 5 9.16 49.39 -25.44
CA MET A 5 8.91 48.10 -26.09
C MET A 5 9.63 46.93 -25.40
N LYS A 6 10.71 47.21 -24.65
CA LYS A 6 11.53 46.19 -23.94
C LYS A 6 10.92 45.76 -22.59
N LEU A 7 9.98 46.55 -22.06
CA LEU A 7 9.28 46.24 -20.81
C LEU A 7 7.97 45.44 -21.08
N ALA A 8 7.38 45.62 -22.25
CA ALA A 8 6.19 44.86 -22.67
C ALA A 8 6.47 43.36 -22.92
N THR A 9 7.75 42.96 -23.02
CA THR A 9 8.19 41.57 -23.18
C THR A 9 8.45 40.84 -21.87
N LEU A 10 8.48 41.54 -20.72
CA LEU A 10 8.48 40.90 -19.40
C LEU A 10 7.04 40.49 -19.12
N GLY A 11 6.78 39.20 -19.33
CA GLY A 11 5.44 38.59 -19.40
C GLY A 11 4.45 39.09 -18.35
N ARG A 12 3.17 39.14 -18.75
CA ARG A 12 2.02 39.65 -17.97
C ARG A 12 1.80 38.98 -16.61
N VAL A 13 2.57 37.95 -16.27
CA VAL A 13 2.37 37.09 -15.10
C VAL A 13 3.59 37.20 -14.20
N ASN A 14 3.36 37.45 -12.92
CA ASN A 14 4.39 37.46 -11.90
C ASN A 14 5.12 36.10 -11.88
N ILE A 15 6.45 36.11 -11.96
CA ILE A 15 7.27 34.88 -11.96
C ILE A 15 7.00 34.03 -10.71
N ALA A 16 6.75 34.67 -9.57
CA ALA A 16 6.41 33.97 -8.33
C ALA A 16 5.08 33.20 -8.43
N THR A 17 4.04 33.77 -9.07
CA THR A 17 2.77 33.07 -9.28
C THR A 17 2.91 31.94 -10.28
N GLN A 18 3.72 32.11 -11.34
CA GLN A 18 4.00 31.04 -12.29
C GLN A 18 4.78 29.88 -11.64
N LEU A 19 5.78 30.17 -10.81
CA LEU A 19 6.52 29.15 -10.06
C LEU A 19 5.63 28.44 -9.05
N GLY A 20 4.79 29.18 -8.31
CA GLY A 20 3.82 28.62 -7.37
C GLY A 20 2.86 27.65 -8.04
N HIS A 21 2.32 28.03 -9.20
CA HIS A 21 1.45 27.15 -10.00
C HIS A 21 2.18 25.88 -10.45
N ARG A 22 3.42 25.99 -10.95
CA ARG A 22 4.22 24.82 -11.37
C ARG A 22 4.51 23.86 -10.22
N ILE A 23 4.78 24.38 -9.02
CA ILE A 23 4.99 23.56 -7.82
C ILE A 23 3.69 22.85 -7.43
N ALA A 24 2.55 23.55 -7.46
CA ALA A 24 1.25 22.97 -7.16
C ALA A 24 0.90 21.83 -8.12
N VAL A 25 1.05 22.04 -9.43
CA VAL A 25 0.85 21.01 -10.45
C VAL A 25 1.77 19.80 -10.22
N ARG A 26 3.06 20.05 -9.92
CA ARG A 26 3.99 18.95 -9.63
C ARG A 26 3.55 18.15 -8.41
N LYS A 27 3.18 18.81 -7.31
CA LYS A 27 2.69 18.14 -6.09
C LYS A 27 1.42 17.33 -6.37
N HIS A 28 0.50 17.86 -7.16
CA HIS A 28 -0.72 17.15 -7.53
C HIS A 28 -0.41 15.87 -8.31
N ASN A 29 0.44 15.95 -9.33
CA ASN A 29 0.85 14.78 -10.12
C ASN A 29 1.55 13.71 -9.27
N GLU A 30 2.33 14.10 -8.25
CA GLU A 30 2.94 13.14 -7.31
C GLU A 30 1.88 12.43 -6.43
N VAL A 31 0.83 13.13 -6.02
CA VAL A 31 -0.28 12.51 -5.28
C VAL A 31 -0.99 11.47 -6.12
N ASP A 32 -1.28 11.78 -7.39
CA ASP A 32 -1.96 10.85 -8.29
C ASP A 32 -1.10 9.60 -8.57
N LYS A 33 0.21 9.80 -8.79
CA LYS A 33 1.16 8.69 -8.91
C LYS A 33 1.17 7.82 -7.65
N ASN A 34 1.29 8.43 -6.47
CA ASN A 34 1.31 7.68 -5.20
C ASN A 34 0.01 6.90 -4.97
N ARG A 35 -1.14 7.50 -5.30
CA ARG A 35 -2.44 6.80 -5.26
C ARG A 35 -2.46 5.61 -6.21
N HIS A 36 -2.00 5.78 -7.44
CA HIS A 36 -1.92 4.70 -8.42
C HIS A 36 -1.07 3.53 -7.91
N ILE A 37 0.14 3.82 -7.42
CA ILE A 37 1.03 2.81 -6.81
C ILE A 37 0.33 2.09 -5.65
N LEU A 38 -0.25 2.84 -4.71
CA LEU A 38 -0.92 2.28 -3.55
C LEU A 38 -2.08 1.36 -3.96
N CYS A 39 -2.87 1.75 -4.97
CA CYS A 39 -3.93 0.92 -5.52
C CYS A 39 -3.38 -0.41 -6.05
N LYS A 40 -2.26 -0.42 -6.78
CA LYS A 40 -1.65 -1.68 -7.27
C LYS A 40 -1.17 -2.59 -6.15
N ILE A 41 -0.60 -2.02 -5.09
CA ILE A 41 -0.19 -2.77 -3.90
C ILE A 41 -1.43 -3.35 -3.18
N ILE A 42 -2.50 -2.56 -3.03
CA ILE A 42 -3.77 -3.00 -2.46
C ILE A 42 -4.36 -4.16 -3.26
N ASP A 43 -4.32 -4.10 -4.60
CA ASP A 43 -4.79 -5.18 -5.46
C ASP A 43 -4.00 -6.48 -5.21
N CYS A 44 -2.68 -6.39 -5.00
CA CYS A 44 -1.85 -7.54 -4.62
C CYS A 44 -2.27 -8.12 -3.26
N VAL A 45 -2.53 -7.28 -2.26
CA VAL A 45 -3.00 -7.73 -0.93
C VAL A 45 -4.36 -8.41 -1.05
N LYS A 46 -5.30 -7.83 -1.81
CA LYS A 46 -6.63 -8.39 -2.06
C LYS A 46 -6.54 -9.75 -2.77
N PHE A 47 -5.66 -9.87 -3.76
CA PHE A 47 -5.42 -11.14 -4.43
C PHE A 47 -4.94 -12.19 -3.44
N CYS A 48 -3.93 -11.90 -2.61
CA CYS A 48 -3.47 -12.84 -1.60
C CYS A 48 -4.59 -13.25 -0.64
N GLY A 49 -5.40 -12.30 -0.17
CA GLY A 49 -6.54 -12.59 0.71
C GLY A 49 -7.61 -13.45 0.04
N ALA A 50 -7.95 -13.17 -1.22
CA ALA A 50 -8.99 -13.90 -1.96
C ALA A 50 -8.61 -15.35 -2.27
N PHE A 51 -7.31 -15.65 -2.40
CA PHE A 51 -6.79 -16.97 -2.71
C PHE A 51 -6.13 -17.66 -1.50
N GLU A 52 -6.36 -17.15 -0.29
CA GLU A 52 -5.78 -17.67 0.97
C GLU A 52 -4.24 -17.82 0.92
N LEU A 53 -3.58 -16.96 0.16
CA LEU A 53 -2.14 -16.98 -0.01
C LEU A 53 -1.47 -16.24 1.14
N ALA A 54 -0.32 -16.76 1.57
CA ALA A 54 0.49 -16.10 2.56
C ALA A 54 0.98 -14.74 2.05
N LEU A 55 0.58 -13.67 2.75
CA LEU A 55 1.12 -12.32 2.52
C LEU A 55 2.60 -12.23 2.92
N ARG A 56 3.03 -13.06 3.87
CA ARG A 56 4.39 -13.08 4.41
C ARG A 56 5.09 -14.40 4.13
N GLY A 57 6.36 -14.31 3.75
CA GLY A 57 7.25 -15.45 3.64
C GLY A 57 7.79 -15.89 5.02
N HIS A 58 8.37 -17.09 5.05
CA HIS A 58 9.15 -17.58 6.20
C HIS A 58 10.41 -16.72 6.43
N ASP A 59 10.97 -16.21 5.34
CA ASP A 59 12.09 -15.30 5.31
C ASP A 59 11.65 -14.00 4.62
N GLU A 60 11.77 -12.87 5.32
CA GLU A 60 11.48 -11.52 4.78
C GLU A 60 12.79 -10.78 4.41
N THR A 61 13.93 -11.46 4.45
CA THR A 61 15.18 -10.90 3.91
C THR A 61 15.08 -10.74 2.40
N ASP A 62 15.85 -9.79 1.84
CA ASP A 62 15.97 -9.59 0.39
C ASP A 62 16.76 -10.73 -0.29
N SER A 63 16.48 -11.98 0.09
CA SER A 63 17.06 -13.17 -0.52
C SER A 63 16.43 -13.37 -1.91
N PRO A 64 17.25 -13.42 -2.98
CA PRO A 64 16.75 -13.65 -4.33
C PRO A 64 16.21 -15.09 -4.52
N VAL A 65 16.45 -15.99 -3.56
CA VAL A 65 16.12 -17.41 -3.69
C VAL A 65 14.63 -17.69 -3.41
N ASN A 66 14.00 -16.94 -2.51
CA ASN A 66 12.57 -17.06 -2.24
C ASN A 66 11.99 -15.75 -1.68
N PRO A 67 11.60 -14.82 -2.55
CA PRO A 67 11.08 -13.51 -2.12
C PRO A 67 9.69 -13.58 -1.43
N GLY A 68 9.01 -14.73 -1.48
CA GLY A 68 7.64 -14.91 -1.00
C GLY A 68 6.58 -14.52 -2.03
N ILE A 69 5.37 -15.05 -1.85
CA ILE A 69 4.26 -14.95 -2.83
C ILE A 69 3.85 -13.49 -3.08
N PHE A 70 3.67 -12.70 -2.03
CA PHE A 70 3.29 -11.29 -2.16
C PHE A 70 4.33 -10.48 -2.96
N ARG A 71 5.62 -10.68 -2.68
CA ARG A 71 6.69 -9.98 -3.41
C ARG A 71 6.71 -10.38 -4.88
N GLY A 72 6.66 -11.69 -5.16
CA GLY A 72 6.61 -12.19 -6.53
C GLY A 72 5.40 -11.67 -7.31
N LEU A 73 4.26 -11.49 -6.63
CA LEU A 73 3.08 -10.89 -7.23
C LEU A 73 3.28 -9.39 -7.52
N VAL A 74 3.87 -8.63 -6.60
CA VAL A 74 4.19 -7.21 -6.84
C VAL A 74 5.18 -7.07 -8.01
N ASP A 75 6.19 -7.95 -8.09
CA ASP A 75 7.15 -7.95 -9.19
C ASP A 75 6.46 -8.26 -10.52
N LEU A 76 5.55 -9.25 -10.55
CA LEU A 76 4.73 -9.56 -11.72
C LEU A 76 3.87 -8.36 -12.13
N VAL A 77 3.15 -7.74 -11.20
CA VAL A 77 2.33 -6.56 -11.49
C VAL A 77 3.19 -5.40 -12.00
N SER A 78 4.40 -5.22 -11.45
CA SER A 78 5.33 -4.19 -11.91
C SER A 78 5.80 -4.43 -13.35
N SER A 79 5.95 -5.67 -13.78
CA SER A 79 6.28 -6.00 -15.18
C SER A 79 5.19 -5.59 -16.18
N LEU A 80 3.97 -5.37 -15.70
CA LEU A 80 2.81 -4.96 -16.49
C LEU A 80 2.46 -3.47 -16.31
N ASP A 81 3.03 -2.79 -15.32
CA ASP A 81 2.74 -1.41 -14.96
C ASP A 81 4.04 -0.60 -14.84
N THR A 82 4.35 0.15 -15.89
CA THR A 82 5.59 0.95 -15.97
C THR A 82 5.71 2.00 -14.87
N VAL A 83 4.61 2.51 -14.33
CA VAL A 83 4.61 3.49 -13.24
C VAL A 83 5.03 2.80 -11.94
N LEU A 84 4.51 1.59 -11.69
CA LEU A 84 4.93 0.76 -10.56
C LEU A 84 6.38 0.30 -10.70
N GLU A 85 6.78 -0.12 -11.88
CA GLU A 85 8.17 -0.51 -12.16
C GLU A 85 9.16 0.63 -11.86
N GLU A 86 8.90 1.83 -12.38
CA GLU A 86 9.73 3.02 -12.14
C GLU A 86 9.76 3.35 -10.66
N HIS A 87 8.61 3.31 -9.98
CA HIS A 87 8.52 3.57 -8.55
C HIS A 87 9.36 2.58 -7.72
N LEU A 88 9.24 1.28 -7.96
CA LEU A 88 10.00 0.26 -7.21
C LEU A 88 11.52 0.41 -7.39
N LYS A 89 11.97 0.88 -8.56
CA LYS A 89 13.38 1.13 -8.88
C LYS A 89 13.91 2.41 -8.24
N THR A 90 13.09 3.46 -8.19
CA THR A 90 13.54 4.82 -7.82
C THR A 90 13.22 5.20 -6.39
N ALA A 91 12.18 4.62 -5.78
CA ALA A 91 11.71 5.01 -4.46
C ALA A 91 12.67 4.58 -3.35
N THR A 92 13.03 5.54 -2.51
CA THR A 92 13.96 5.35 -1.38
C THR A 92 13.25 5.14 -0.06
N ILE A 93 12.10 5.80 0.14
CA ILE A 93 11.38 5.84 1.42
C ILE A 93 10.20 4.86 1.41
N PHE A 94 9.33 4.97 0.41
CA PHE A 94 8.13 4.16 0.31
C PHE A 94 8.22 3.32 -0.96
N LYS A 95 8.41 2.00 -0.82
CA LYS A 95 8.27 1.05 -1.93
C LYS A 95 6.91 0.35 -1.93
N GLY A 96 6.10 0.54 -0.89
CA GLY A 96 4.82 -0.16 -0.70
C GLY A 96 4.92 -1.61 -0.23
N THR A 97 6.12 -2.20 -0.25
CA THR A 97 6.30 -3.64 -0.03
C THR A 97 6.80 -4.02 1.35
N SER A 98 7.13 -3.06 2.21
CA SER A 98 7.64 -3.34 3.55
C SER A 98 6.53 -3.91 4.43
N LYS A 99 6.91 -4.74 5.41
CA LYS A 99 5.99 -5.31 6.39
C LYS A 99 5.19 -4.26 7.15
N THR A 100 5.80 -3.11 7.47
CA THR A 100 5.10 -2.01 8.13
C THR A 100 3.95 -1.50 7.28
N VAL A 101 4.21 -1.21 6.00
CA VAL A 101 3.16 -0.74 5.06
C VAL A 101 2.09 -1.81 4.86
N GLN A 102 2.47 -3.08 4.73
CA GLN A 102 1.49 -4.17 4.62
C GLN A 102 0.57 -4.23 5.84
N ASN A 103 1.09 -4.03 7.06
CA ASN A 103 0.27 -4.02 8.27
C ASN A 103 -0.67 -2.83 8.32
N GLU A 104 -0.18 -1.63 8.00
CA GLU A 104 -1.02 -0.44 7.93
C GLU A 104 -2.16 -0.62 6.92
N LEU A 105 -1.88 -1.22 5.76
CA LEU A 105 -2.91 -1.57 4.77
C LEU A 105 -3.92 -2.56 5.32
N LEU A 106 -3.47 -3.62 5.99
CA LEU A 106 -4.36 -4.61 6.60
C LEU A 106 -5.23 -3.99 7.71
N ASP A 107 -4.67 -3.10 8.52
CA ASP A 107 -5.40 -2.39 9.56
C ASP A 107 -6.48 -1.47 8.95
N CYS A 108 -6.15 -0.75 7.87
CA CYS A 108 -7.13 0.04 7.13
C CYS A 108 -8.25 -0.83 6.54
N MET A 109 -7.90 -1.96 5.90
CA MET A 109 -8.87 -2.89 5.34
C MET A 109 -9.77 -3.49 6.43
N LEU A 110 -9.17 -3.86 7.57
CA LEU A 110 -9.89 -4.39 8.72
C LEU A 110 -10.86 -3.34 9.30
N SER A 111 -10.49 -2.06 9.35
CA SER A 111 -11.38 -0.99 9.79
C SER A 111 -12.62 -0.90 8.90
N VAL A 112 -12.43 -0.85 7.58
CA VAL A 112 -13.55 -0.78 6.61
C VAL A 112 -14.44 -2.01 6.72
N LEU A 113 -13.83 -3.20 6.83
CA LEU A 113 -14.58 -4.45 6.96
C LEU A 113 -15.36 -4.51 8.29
N ARG A 114 -14.78 -4.01 9.39
CA ARG A 114 -15.46 -3.93 10.68
C ARG A 114 -16.69 -3.03 10.62
N ASP A 115 -16.56 -1.85 10.01
CA ASP A 115 -17.68 -0.92 9.86
C ASP A 115 -18.82 -1.60 9.07
N TYR A 116 -18.50 -2.28 7.97
CA TYR A 116 -19.47 -3.04 7.19
C TYR A 116 -20.14 -4.17 7.99
N ILE A 117 -19.36 -4.97 8.72
CA ILE A 117 -19.92 -6.05 9.57
C ILE A 117 -20.82 -5.47 10.66
N LEU A 118 -20.44 -4.34 11.27
CA LEU A 118 -21.25 -3.68 12.29
C LEU A 118 -22.56 -3.15 11.73
N GLU A 119 -22.55 -2.58 10.52
CA GLU A 119 -23.78 -2.18 9.82
C GLU A 119 -24.71 -3.39 9.59
N GLU A 120 -24.18 -4.50 9.07
CA GLU A 120 -24.96 -5.72 8.86
C GLU A 120 -25.54 -6.27 10.17
N VAL A 121 -24.73 -6.34 11.23
CA VAL A 121 -25.17 -6.80 12.56
C VAL A 121 -26.26 -5.90 13.14
N ASN A 122 -26.12 -4.58 13.04
CA ASN A 122 -27.10 -3.63 13.56
C ASN A 122 -28.41 -3.64 12.76
N SER A 123 -28.36 -4.03 11.49
CA SER A 123 -29.54 -4.13 10.61
C SER A 123 -30.31 -5.45 10.73
N ALA A 124 -29.70 -6.47 11.36
CA ALA A 124 -30.29 -7.80 11.47
C ALA A 124 -31.29 -7.90 12.63
N ASP A 125 -32.45 -8.50 12.39
CA ASP A 125 -33.47 -8.76 13.43
C ASP A 125 -32.99 -9.78 14.48
N PHE A 126 -32.15 -10.73 14.06
CA PHE A 126 -31.63 -11.80 14.89
C PHE A 126 -30.17 -12.11 14.53
N ILE A 127 -29.36 -12.41 15.54
CA ILE A 127 -27.96 -12.83 15.38
C ILE A 127 -27.72 -14.16 16.09
N ALA A 128 -26.83 -14.97 15.54
CA ALA A 128 -26.33 -16.19 16.17
C ALA A 128 -24.81 -16.10 16.31
N ILE A 129 -24.27 -16.50 17.46
CA ILE A 129 -22.83 -16.50 17.73
C ILE A 129 -22.40 -17.96 17.96
N GLN A 130 -21.49 -18.44 17.14
CA GLN A 130 -20.84 -19.73 17.33
C GLN A 130 -19.41 -19.49 17.85
N ALA A 131 -19.12 -20.03 19.03
CA ALA A 131 -17.78 -19.98 19.62
C ALA A 131 -17.17 -21.38 19.60
N ASP A 132 -15.90 -21.49 19.20
CA ASP A 132 -15.11 -22.71 19.21
C ASP A 132 -13.95 -22.55 20.21
N GLU A 133 -13.76 -23.53 21.09
CA GLU A 133 -12.69 -23.52 22.10
C GLU A 133 -11.61 -24.54 21.72
N LYS A 134 -10.37 -24.06 21.54
CA LYS A 134 -9.19 -24.93 21.42
C LYS A 134 -8.38 -24.92 22.71
N LEU A 135 -8.39 -26.04 23.44
CA LEU A 135 -7.37 -26.32 24.45
C LEU A 135 -6.05 -26.67 23.75
N LEU A 136 -4.99 -25.87 24.00
CA LEU A 136 -3.63 -26.25 23.67
C LEU A 136 -3.07 -27.14 24.78
N GLU A 137 -3.13 -28.48 24.62
CA GLU A 137 -2.31 -29.37 25.42
C GLU A 137 -0.84 -29.17 25.04
N LYS A 138 -0.10 -28.39 25.84
CA LYS A 138 1.37 -28.52 25.87
C LYS A 138 1.68 -29.89 26.45
N ILE A 139 1.99 -30.84 25.57
CA ILE A 139 2.54 -32.14 25.96
C ILE A 139 3.75 -31.87 26.88
N SER A 140 3.62 -32.34 28.11
CA SER A 140 4.71 -32.54 29.05
C SER A 140 5.76 -33.47 28.43
N SER A 141 6.73 -32.91 27.72
CA SER A 141 7.97 -33.60 27.33
C SER A 141 9.21 -32.96 27.95
N SER A 142 9.08 -32.47 29.18
CA SER A 142 10.21 -32.06 30.03
C SER A 142 10.14 -32.75 31.39
N LEU A 143 9.81 -34.05 31.41
CA LEU A 143 10.24 -34.94 32.48
C LEU A 143 11.59 -35.53 32.04
N PRO A 144 12.72 -35.15 32.69
CA PRO A 144 13.97 -35.84 32.44
C PRO A 144 13.82 -37.29 32.90
N THR A 145 14.14 -38.21 32.00
CA THR A 145 14.43 -39.59 32.40
C THR A 145 15.83 -39.59 33.01
N VAL A 146 15.95 -40.26 34.16
CA VAL A 146 17.09 -40.48 35.06
C VAL A 146 17.10 -39.57 36.29
#